data_AF-A0A420FVL9-F1
#
_entry.id   AF-A0A420FVL9-F1
#
_cell.length_a   1.000
_cell.length_b   1.000
_cell.length_c   1.000
_cell.angle_alpha   90.00
_cell.angle_beta   90.00
_cell.angle_gamma   90.00
#
_symmetry.space_group_name_H-M   'P 1'
#
loop_
_entity.id
_entity.type
_entity.pdbx_description
1 polymer ?
#
loop_
_entity_poly.entity_id
_entity_poly.type
_entity_poly.pdbx_seq_one_letter_code
_entity_poly.pdbx_strand_id
1 'polypeptide(L)'
;MKIKHYIITGALVLSSLTNYAQNNTVNTNVKIAGNCGMCKKTIENAGASAQAKVEWNEDNQTATIAYDGKKTSLDAVLKSIAGAGYDNEKYLAAEDTYAKLHACCQYERNLAPPASDSPQDASIEPVASVDNISNTSNFQKIYDQYFLLKDALVAADSKQAAGLANDLADAIAKIQTADLTKAEQDVWKTKTTSLKATVKSLQQAKDISKQREAFALLSEDVYSLSKNSKPSSSVYYQKCPMFNKGKGATWLSRHKEIKNPYYGAQMLTCGSTIQAL
;
A
#
# COMPACT_ATOMS: atom_id res chain seq x y z
N MET A 1 -8.14 50.27 71.01
CA MET A 1 -7.73 48.93 70.50
C MET A 1 -8.97 48.16 70.08
N LYS A 2 -9.23 48.05 68.78
CA LYS A 2 -10.18 47.09 68.17
C LYS A 2 -9.90 47.06 66.66
N ILE A 3 -9.15 46.03 66.27
CA ILE A 3 -8.72 45.71 64.90
C ILE A 3 -9.96 45.22 64.14
N LYS A 4 -10.32 45.86 63.02
CA LYS A 4 -11.27 45.28 62.06
C LYS A 4 -10.56 45.05 60.74
N HIS A 5 -10.58 43.78 60.36
CA HIS A 5 -9.80 43.14 59.34
C HIS A 5 -10.32 43.53 57.95
N TYR A 6 -9.39 43.89 57.07
CA TYR A 6 -9.62 44.00 55.63
C TYR A 6 -9.88 42.60 55.07
N ILE A 7 -11.10 42.36 54.58
CA ILE A 7 -11.39 41.18 53.76
C ILE A 7 -11.14 41.59 52.32
N ILE A 8 -9.92 41.35 51.85
CA ILE A 8 -9.59 41.36 50.42
C ILE A 8 -10.16 40.06 49.85
N THR A 9 -11.35 40.12 49.26
CA THR A 9 -11.89 39.05 48.42
C THR A 9 -11.06 38.97 47.15
N GLY A 10 -10.03 38.14 47.16
CA GLY A 10 -9.30 37.73 45.95
C GLY A 10 -10.23 36.93 45.04
N ALA A 11 -10.58 37.50 43.89
CA ALA A 11 -11.24 36.78 42.82
C ALA A 11 -10.24 35.78 42.23
N LEU A 12 -10.28 34.55 42.72
CA LEU A 12 -9.55 33.42 42.16
C LEU A 12 -10.23 33.03 40.85
N VAL A 13 -9.75 33.58 39.74
CA VAL A 13 -10.14 33.17 38.40
C VAL A 13 -9.58 31.76 38.18
N LEU A 14 -10.40 30.74 38.46
CA LEU A 14 -10.15 29.38 38.01
C LEU A 14 -10.29 29.36 36.48
N SER A 15 -9.18 29.61 35.79
CA SER A 15 -9.01 29.19 34.41
C SER A 15 -9.06 27.67 34.39
N SER A 16 -10.23 27.10 34.13
CA SER A 16 -10.36 25.71 33.75
C SER A 16 -9.57 25.50 32.46
N LEU A 17 -8.33 25.03 32.60
CA LEU A 17 -7.61 24.43 31.48
C LEU A 17 -8.43 23.21 31.07
N THR A 18 -9.32 23.39 30.09
CA THR A 18 -9.88 22.28 29.36
C THR A 18 -8.71 21.59 28.68
N ASN A 19 -8.23 20.49 29.26
CA ASN A 19 -7.37 19.56 28.57
C ASN A 19 -8.17 19.06 27.37
N TYR A 20 -7.97 19.69 26.20
CA TYR A 20 -8.33 19.07 24.94
C TYR A 20 -7.45 17.83 24.84
N ALA A 21 -8.00 16.67 25.19
CA ALA A 21 -7.45 15.41 24.75
C ALA A 21 -7.52 15.42 23.22
N GLN A 22 -6.44 15.83 22.57
CA GLN A 22 -6.32 15.70 21.12
C GLN A 22 -6.35 14.21 20.83
N ASN A 23 -7.48 13.74 20.29
CA ASN A 23 -7.66 12.36 19.88
C ASN A 23 -6.79 12.11 18.64
N ASN A 24 -5.51 11.80 18.86
CA ASN A 24 -4.54 11.47 17.81
C ASN A 24 -4.63 9.98 17.42
N THR A 25 -5.75 9.32 17.74
CA THR A 25 -5.96 7.93 17.40
C THR A 25 -6.15 7.79 15.90
N VAL A 26 -5.22 7.09 15.29
CA VAL A 26 -5.29 6.63 13.91
C VAL A 26 -5.89 5.23 13.91
N ASN A 27 -6.91 5.02 13.09
CA ASN A 27 -7.53 3.71 12.88
C ASN A 27 -7.17 3.22 11.47
N THR A 28 -6.69 2.00 11.36
CA THR A 28 -6.34 1.39 10.07
C THR A 28 -6.68 -0.09 10.05
N ASN A 29 -7.00 -0.62 8.87
CA ASN A 29 -7.20 -2.04 8.66
C ASN A 29 -6.02 -2.59 7.88
N VAL A 30 -5.46 -3.71 8.37
CA VAL A 30 -4.28 -4.34 7.77
C VAL A 30 -4.49 -5.85 7.71
N LYS A 31 -3.93 -6.49 6.69
CA LYS A 31 -3.95 -7.95 6.62
C LYS A 31 -2.87 -8.54 7.53
N ILE A 32 -3.28 -9.52 8.34
CA ILE A 32 -2.39 -10.30 9.22
C ILE A 32 -2.80 -11.76 9.08
N ALA A 33 -1.87 -12.62 8.69
CA ALA A 33 -2.15 -14.02 8.44
C ALA A 33 -2.42 -14.78 9.75
N GLY A 34 -3.36 -15.73 9.71
CA GLY A 34 -3.77 -16.54 10.86
C GLY A 34 -5.02 -17.34 10.53
N ASN A 35 -5.18 -18.54 11.10
CA ASN A 35 -6.23 -19.48 10.65
C ASN A 35 -7.13 -20.01 11.77
N CYS A 36 -6.94 -19.56 13.01
CA CYS A 36 -7.74 -20.04 14.15
C CYS A 36 -7.87 -18.97 15.24
N GLY A 37 -8.85 -19.14 16.13
CA GLY A 37 -9.07 -18.24 17.27
C GLY A 37 -7.89 -18.14 18.25
N MET A 38 -6.95 -19.08 18.23
CA MET A 38 -5.69 -18.98 18.98
C MET A 38 -4.72 -17.95 18.35
N CYS A 39 -4.73 -17.85 17.01
CA CYS A 39 -3.95 -16.85 16.30
C CYS A 39 -4.47 -15.46 16.63
N LYS A 40 -5.80 -15.29 16.66
CA LYS A 40 -6.45 -14.04 17.09
C LYS A 40 -5.87 -13.53 18.40
N LYS A 41 -5.89 -14.34 19.45
CA LYS A 41 -5.42 -13.93 20.78
C LYS A 41 -3.93 -13.55 20.76
N THR A 42 -3.11 -14.27 20.00
CA THR A 42 -1.66 -14.01 19.94
C THR A 42 -1.35 -12.75 19.14
N ILE A 43 -2.03 -12.55 17.99
CA ILE A 43 -1.92 -11.35 17.14
C ILE A 43 -2.36 -10.10 17.90
N GLU A 44 -3.52 -10.17 18.57
CA GLU A 44 -4.06 -9.05 19.34
C GLU A 44 -3.13 -8.68 20.50
N ASN A 45 -2.61 -9.66 21.24
CA ASN A 45 -1.68 -9.41 22.34
C ASN A 45 -0.32 -8.88 21.86
N ALA A 46 0.19 -9.39 20.73
CA ALA A 46 1.47 -8.95 20.18
C ALA A 46 1.44 -7.51 19.68
N GLY A 47 0.30 -7.07 19.13
CA GLY A 47 0.12 -5.70 18.67
C GLY A 47 -0.39 -4.72 19.74
N ALA A 48 -0.96 -5.22 20.83
CA ALA A 48 -1.47 -4.39 21.91
C ALA A 48 -0.35 -3.75 22.75
N SER A 49 -0.54 -2.49 23.10
CA SER A 49 0.30 -1.74 24.03
C SER A 49 -0.53 -0.67 24.75
N ALA A 50 0.08 0.11 25.64
CA ALA A 50 -0.61 1.26 26.23
C ALA A 50 -1.01 2.33 25.19
N GLN A 51 -0.46 2.28 23.97
CA GLN A 51 -0.67 3.25 22.90
C GLN A 51 -1.32 2.66 21.64
N ALA A 52 -1.59 1.35 21.60
CA ALA A 52 -2.19 0.66 20.46
C ALA A 52 -3.13 -0.46 20.90
N LYS A 53 -4.26 -0.60 20.21
CA LYS A 53 -5.21 -1.70 20.33
C LYS A 53 -5.34 -2.40 18.98
N VAL A 54 -5.39 -3.72 19.02
CA VAL A 54 -5.54 -4.56 17.82
C VAL A 54 -6.75 -5.46 18.02
N GLU A 55 -7.61 -5.51 17.02
CA GLU A 55 -8.75 -6.44 16.94
C GLU A 55 -8.64 -7.20 15.62
N TRP A 56 -8.46 -8.52 15.69
CA TRP A 56 -8.24 -9.35 14.52
C TRP A 56 -9.45 -10.23 14.21
N ASN A 57 -9.79 -10.32 12.93
CA ASN A 57 -10.91 -11.08 12.42
C ASN A 57 -10.41 -12.29 11.62
N GLU A 58 -10.86 -13.48 12.04
CA GLU A 58 -10.48 -14.77 11.45
C GLU A 58 -11.05 -14.99 10.05
N ASP A 59 -12.30 -14.57 9.83
CA ASP A 59 -13.03 -14.80 8.57
C ASP A 59 -12.35 -14.12 7.37
N ASN A 60 -11.69 -12.99 7.62
CA ASN A 60 -11.08 -12.16 6.57
C ASN A 60 -9.59 -11.84 6.80
N GLN A 61 -8.98 -12.44 7.83
CA GLN A 61 -7.57 -12.26 8.21
C GLN A 61 -7.14 -10.79 8.29
N THR A 62 -8.04 -9.93 8.77
CA THR A 62 -7.82 -8.47 8.87
C THR A 62 -7.81 -8.04 10.33
N ALA A 63 -6.79 -7.27 10.70
CA ALA A 63 -6.74 -6.56 11.96
C ALA A 63 -7.15 -5.10 11.80
N THR A 64 -8.08 -4.65 12.65
CA THR A 64 -8.31 -3.24 12.92
C THR A 64 -7.34 -2.79 14.01
N ILE A 65 -6.45 -1.85 13.67
CA ILE A 65 -5.44 -1.30 14.58
C ILE A 65 -5.77 0.15 14.87
N ALA A 66 -5.98 0.46 16.15
CA ALA A 66 -6.16 1.80 16.67
C ALA A 66 -4.91 2.21 17.46
N TYR A 67 -4.23 3.30 17.10
CA TYR A 67 -3.00 3.71 17.79
C TYR A 67 -2.83 5.23 17.88
N ASP A 68 -2.12 5.70 18.90
CA ASP A 68 -1.76 7.12 19.06
C ASP A 68 -0.61 7.49 18.11
N GLY A 69 -0.91 8.19 17.02
CA GLY A 69 0.06 8.52 15.98
C GLY A 69 1.19 9.47 16.40
N LYS A 70 1.10 10.09 17.59
CA LYS A 70 2.21 10.88 18.16
C LYS A 70 3.15 10.05 19.03
N LYS A 71 2.74 8.86 19.46
CA LYS A 71 3.49 8.02 20.42
C LYS A 71 3.95 6.70 19.85
N THR A 72 3.28 6.19 18.83
CA THR A 72 3.65 4.96 18.14
C THR A 72 3.27 5.06 16.66
N SER A 73 3.63 4.05 15.88
CA SER A 73 3.34 3.97 14.47
C SER A 73 2.75 2.61 14.11
N LEU A 74 1.99 2.56 13.01
CA LEU A 74 1.55 1.30 12.42
C LEU A 74 2.74 0.36 12.18
N ASP A 75 3.87 0.91 11.79
CA ASP A 75 5.10 0.17 11.54
C ASP A 75 5.61 -0.59 12.77
N ALA A 76 5.63 0.06 13.93
CA ALA A 76 6.04 -0.54 15.19
C ALA A 76 5.08 -1.66 15.61
N VAL A 77 3.77 -1.45 15.44
CA VAL A 77 2.75 -2.47 15.75
C VAL A 77 2.91 -3.70 14.83
N LEU A 78 3.07 -3.49 13.52
CA LEU A 78 3.24 -4.57 12.56
C LEU A 78 4.56 -5.35 12.77
N LYS A 79 5.65 -4.69 13.14
CA LYS A 79 6.90 -5.36 13.53
C LYS A 79 6.73 -6.22 14.78
N SER A 80 5.99 -5.73 15.78
CA SER A 80 5.69 -6.48 16.99
C SER A 80 4.91 -7.76 16.70
N ILE A 81 3.91 -7.68 15.82
CA ILE A 81 3.10 -8.84 15.40
C ILE A 81 3.92 -9.85 14.59
N ALA A 82 4.79 -9.39 13.68
CA ALA A 82 5.73 -10.25 12.96
C ALA A 82 6.75 -10.91 13.91
N GLY A 83 7.22 -10.20 14.93
CA GLY A 83 8.08 -10.74 15.99
C GLY A 83 7.39 -11.82 16.84
N ALA A 84 6.07 -11.90 16.82
CA ALA A 84 5.29 -12.95 17.47
C ALA A 84 5.00 -14.16 16.56
N GLY A 85 5.51 -14.17 15.32
CA GLY A 85 5.35 -15.28 14.38
C GLY A 85 4.35 -15.02 13.26
N TYR A 86 3.65 -13.88 13.23
CA TYR A 86 2.56 -13.63 12.28
C TYR A 86 2.93 -12.63 11.20
N ASP A 87 2.92 -13.10 9.97
CA ASP A 87 3.14 -12.31 8.78
C ASP A 87 2.03 -11.29 8.59
N ASN A 88 2.42 -10.12 8.12
CA ASN A 88 1.49 -9.07 7.75
C ASN A 88 1.91 -8.42 6.43
N GLU A 89 1.12 -7.46 5.97
CA GLU A 89 1.32 -6.75 4.70
C GLU A 89 2.72 -6.11 4.52
N LYS A 90 3.49 -5.90 5.59
CA LYS A 90 4.84 -5.31 5.54
C LYS A 90 5.96 -6.22 6.03
N TYR A 91 5.69 -7.06 7.02
CA TYR A 91 6.70 -7.82 7.73
C TYR A 91 6.39 -9.31 7.72
N LEU A 92 7.41 -10.08 7.34
CA LEU A 92 7.47 -11.52 7.54
C LEU A 92 8.00 -11.82 8.94
N ALA A 93 7.36 -12.76 9.62
CA ALA A 93 7.91 -13.37 10.81
C ALA A 93 9.17 -14.18 10.46
N ALA A 94 10.14 -14.17 11.37
CA ALA A 94 11.33 -14.99 11.23
C ALA A 94 10.96 -16.48 11.12
N GLU A 95 11.72 -17.22 10.31
CA GLU A 95 11.42 -18.62 9.97
C GLU A 95 11.24 -19.47 11.24
N ASP A 96 12.14 -19.30 12.19
CA ASP A 96 12.18 -20.03 13.45
C ASP A 96 11.02 -19.66 14.40
N THR A 97 10.61 -18.40 14.38
CA THR A 97 9.55 -17.86 15.23
C THR A 97 8.19 -18.32 14.74
N TYR A 98 7.98 -18.28 13.42
CA TYR A 98 6.81 -18.85 12.78
C TYR A 98 6.75 -20.38 12.96
N ALA A 99 7.87 -21.09 12.83
CA ALA A 99 7.90 -22.56 13.00
C ALA A 99 7.54 -23.00 14.42
N LYS A 100 7.67 -22.12 15.42
CA LYS A 100 7.26 -22.34 16.82
C LYS A 100 5.77 -22.06 17.05
N LEU A 101 5.05 -21.47 16.09
CA LEU A 101 3.62 -21.31 16.20
C LEU A 101 2.91 -22.66 16.29
N HIS A 102 1.79 -22.68 17.01
CA HIS A 102 0.94 -23.86 17.06
C HIS A 102 0.51 -24.27 15.64
N ALA A 103 0.30 -25.57 15.40
CA ALA A 103 -0.02 -26.09 14.07
C ALA A 103 -1.21 -25.39 13.40
N CYS A 104 -2.23 -24.94 14.15
CA CYS A 104 -3.35 -24.17 13.58
C CYS A 104 -3.03 -22.73 13.17
N CYS A 105 -1.89 -22.19 13.61
CA CYS A 105 -1.40 -20.86 13.22
C CYS A 105 -0.28 -20.90 12.18
N GLN A 106 0.09 -22.10 11.71
CA GLN A 106 1.00 -22.26 10.59
C GLN A 106 0.20 -22.25 9.28
N TYR A 107 0.15 -21.09 8.64
CA TYR A 107 -0.48 -20.84 7.35
C TYR A 107 0.53 -20.86 6.20
N GLU A 108 0.11 -21.15 4.97
CA GLU A 108 1.02 -21.15 3.83
C GLU A 108 1.66 -19.75 3.63
N ARG A 109 2.98 -19.64 3.85
CA ARG A 109 3.73 -18.39 3.71
C ARG A 109 4.03 -18.12 2.25
N ASN A 110 3.20 -17.28 1.63
CA ASN A 110 3.35 -16.88 0.22
C ASN A 110 4.33 -15.71 0.01
N LEU A 111 5.17 -15.40 1.01
CA LEU A 111 6.25 -14.42 0.96
C LEU A 111 7.60 -15.16 1.20
N ALA A 112 8.61 -14.91 0.37
CA ALA A 112 9.93 -15.51 0.57
C ALA A 112 10.60 -14.87 1.80
N PRO A 113 11.27 -15.63 2.68
CA PRO A 113 11.92 -15.08 3.86
C PRO A 113 12.86 -13.93 3.47
N PRO A 114 12.96 -12.83 4.25
CA PRO A 114 14.18 -12.05 4.21
C PRO A 114 15.32 -13.00 4.55
N ALA A 115 16.38 -12.99 3.73
CA ALA A 115 17.55 -13.84 3.92
C ALA A 115 18.00 -13.80 5.39
N SER A 116 18.14 -14.98 5.98
CA SER A 116 18.53 -15.13 7.38
C SER A 116 19.95 -14.59 7.58
N ASP A 117 20.08 -13.51 8.34
CA ASP A 117 21.36 -13.13 8.92
C ASP A 117 21.28 -13.27 10.44
N SER A 118 22.19 -14.09 10.98
CA SER A 118 22.87 -13.87 12.27
C SER A 118 23.94 -14.96 12.54
N PRO A 119 25.03 -14.70 13.28
CA PRO A 119 25.51 -13.42 13.84
C PRO A 119 27.03 -13.10 13.67
N GLN A 120 27.36 -11.80 13.86
CA GLN A 120 28.67 -11.16 14.21
C GLN A 120 29.74 -11.09 13.09
N ASP A 121 30.28 -9.91 12.72
CA ASP A 121 31.10 -9.05 13.57
C ASP A 121 31.08 -7.56 13.12
N ALA A 122 31.44 -6.70 14.07
CA ALA A 122 31.39 -5.25 14.06
C ALA A 122 32.31 -4.59 13.03
N SER A 123 31.82 -3.49 12.42
CA SER A 123 32.59 -2.27 12.13
C SER A 123 31.61 -1.14 11.81
N ILE A 124 31.49 -0.19 12.73
CA ILE A 124 30.84 1.11 12.51
C ILE A 124 31.70 1.91 11.53
N GLU A 125 31.09 2.62 10.57
CA GLU A 125 31.41 4.02 10.20
C GLU A 125 30.28 4.61 9.33
N PRO A 126 30.10 5.95 9.34
CA PRO A 126 28.81 6.63 9.20
C PRO A 126 28.54 7.13 7.77
N VAL A 127 27.46 7.92 7.63
CA VAL A 127 27.01 8.76 6.49
C VAL A 127 25.90 8.13 5.62
N ALA A 128 24.82 8.81 5.25
CA ALA A 128 24.38 10.18 5.46
C ALA A 128 22.84 10.19 5.48
N SER A 129 22.30 11.14 6.24
CA SER A 129 20.92 11.64 6.13
C SER A 129 20.50 11.83 4.68
N VAL A 130 19.38 11.21 4.30
CA VAL A 130 18.61 11.63 3.12
C VAL A 130 17.23 12.07 3.58
N ASP A 131 16.93 13.28 3.16
CA ASP A 131 15.88 14.14 3.65
C ASP A 131 14.47 13.55 3.55
N ASN A 132 13.67 13.94 4.54
CA ASN A 132 12.22 14.00 4.43
C ASN A 132 11.84 14.98 3.29
N ILE A 133 11.72 14.45 2.08
CA ILE A 133 10.85 15.03 1.05
C ILE A 133 9.92 13.91 0.62
N SER A 134 8.61 14.15 0.76
CA SER A 134 7.61 13.40 0.02
C SER A 134 7.79 13.70 -1.47
N ASN A 135 8.79 13.08 -2.10
CA ASN A 135 9.01 13.13 -3.54
C ASN A 135 8.03 12.14 -4.18
N THR A 136 6.75 12.52 -4.22
CA THR A 136 5.78 11.83 -5.07
C THR A 136 6.23 11.97 -6.52
N SER A 137 6.39 10.86 -7.23
CA SER A 137 6.74 10.84 -8.66
C SER A 137 5.91 11.85 -9.45
N ASN A 138 6.53 12.49 -10.44
CA ASN A 138 5.82 13.36 -11.38
C ASN A 138 4.71 12.63 -12.16
N PHE A 139 4.75 11.30 -12.20
CA PHE A 139 3.71 10.45 -12.79
C PHE A 139 2.79 9.81 -11.74
N GLN A 140 2.85 10.22 -10.46
CA GLN A 140 2.10 9.56 -9.39
C GLN A 140 0.59 9.50 -9.68
N LYS A 141 0.02 10.60 -10.20
CA LYS A 141 -1.40 10.62 -10.55
C LYS A 141 -1.76 9.66 -11.69
N ILE A 142 -0.84 9.42 -12.62
CA ILE A 142 -0.99 8.42 -13.69
C ILE A 142 -1.01 7.02 -13.06
N TYR A 143 -0.11 6.73 -12.12
CA TYR A 143 -0.08 5.44 -11.42
C TYR A 143 -1.36 5.19 -10.62
N ASP A 144 -1.83 6.18 -9.86
CA ASP A 144 -3.05 6.04 -9.05
C ASP A 144 -4.25 5.69 -9.94
N GLN A 145 -4.43 6.41 -11.05
CA GLN A 145 -5.53 6.15 -11.98
C GLN A 145 -5.37 4.83 -12.74
N TYR A 146 -4.13 4.46 -13.10
CA TYR A 146 -3.83 3.16 -13.68
C TYR A 146 -4.23 2.00 -12.76
N PHE A 147 -3.94 2.09 -11.45
CA PHE A 147 -4.30 1.03 -10.52
C PHE A 147 -5.80 0.92 -10.28
N LEU A 148 -6.51 2.05 -10.18
CA LEU A 148 -7.97 2.05 -10.10
C LEU A 148 -8.58 1.41 -11.36
N LEU A 149 -8.09 1.80 -12.54
CA LEU A 149 -8.53 1.22 -13.82
C LEU A 149 -8.30 -0.29 -13.85
N LYS A 150 -7.10 -0.75 -13.45
CA LYS A 150 -6.78 -2.17 -13.35
C LYS A 150 -7.75 -2.91 -12.42
N ASP A 151 -8.05 -2.33 -11.25
CA ASP A 151 -8.96 -2.94 -10.26
C ASP A 151 -10.40 -3.04 -10.81
N ALA A 152 -10.87 -2.05 -11.57
CA ALA A 152 -12.16 -2.13 -12.28
C ALA A 152 -12.18 -3.25 -13.34
N LEU A 153 -11.08 -3.45 -14.07
CA LEU A 153 -10.98 -4.53 -15.07
C LEU A 153 -10.96 -5.93 -14.44
N VAL A 154 -10.35 -6.07 -13.26
CA VAL A 154 -10.43 -7.29 -12.44
C VAL A 154 -11.87 -7.58 -12.03
N ALA A 155 -12.60 -6.55 -11.58
CA ALA A 155 -14.01 -6.63 -11.21
C ALA A 155 -14.96 -6.79 -12.41
N ALA A 156 -14.43 -6.74 -13.64
CA ALA A 156 -15.21 -6.71 -14.89
C ALA A 156 -16.22 -5.55 -14.99
N ASP A 157 -15.98 -4.44 -14.28
CA ASP A 157 -16.81 -3.24 -14.35
C ASP A 157 -16.39 -2.37 -15.55
N SER A 158 -16.99 -2.65 -16.70
CA SER A 158 -16.66 -1.97 -17.96
C SER A 158 -16.99 -0.48 -17.94
N LYS A 159 -18.06 -0.08 -17.24
CA LYS A 159 -18.47 1.33 -17.15
C LYS A 159 -17.52 2.11 -16.26
N GLN A 160 -17.16 1.56 -15.10
CA GLN A 160 -16.18 2.18 -14.21
C GLN A 160 -14.82 2.26 -14.88
N ALA A 161 -14.39 1.21 -15.60
CA ALA A 161 -13.14 1.23 -16.36
C ALA A 161 -13.11 2.37 -17.40
N ALA A 162 -14.21 2.60 -18.13
CA ALA A 162 -14.29 3.72 -19.07
C ALA A 162 -14.23 5.10 -18.36
N GLY A 163 -14.89 5.23 -17.19
CA GLY A 163 -14.83 6.43 -16.36
C GLY A 163 -13.40 6.73 -15.87
N LEU A 164 -12.72 5.73 -15.33
CA LEU A 164 -11.33 5.86 -14.86
C LEU A 164 -10.34 6.10 -16.00
N ALA A 165 -10.64 5.64 -17.22
CA ALA A 165 -9.86 6.00 -18.40
C ALA A 165 -10.01 7.50 -18.74
N ASN A 166 -11.14 8.16 -18.46
CA ASN A 166 -11.23 9.63 -18.57
C ASN A 166 -10.34 10.32 -17.53
N ASP A 167 -10.40 9.88 -16.28
CA ASP A 167 -9.57 10.45 -15.21
C ASP A 167 -8.06 10.27 -15.49
N LEU A 168 -7.68 9.15 -16.11
CA LEU A 168 -6.33 8.88 -16.58
C LEU A 168 -5.92 9.80 -17.74
N ALA A 169 -6.84 10.08 -18.68
CA ALA A 169 -6.58 11.03 -19.77
C ALA A 169 -6.29 12.44 -19.22
N ASP A 170 -7.06 12.86 -18.22
CA ASP A 170 -6.88 14.15 -17.54
C ASP A 170 -5.55 14.20 -16.78
N ALA A 171 -5.17 13.11 -16.11
CA ALA A 171 -3.85 13.02 -15.45
C ALA A 171 -2.70 13.16 -16.46
N ILE A 172 -2.80 12.49 -17.61
CA ILE A 172 -1.83 12.60 -18.71
C ILE A 172 -1.76 14.04 -19.27
N ALA A 173 -2.91 14.70 -19.42
CA ALA A 173 -2.98 16.06 -19.96
C ALA A 173 -2.38 17.12 -19.01
N LYS A 174 -2.36 16.84 -17.70
CA LYS A 174 -1.85 17.76 -16.66
C LYS A 174 -0.35 17.65 -16.41
N ILE A 175 0.35 16.71 -17.03
CA ILE A 175 1.81 16.59 -16.90
C ILE A 175 2.47 17.84 -17.47
N GLN A 176 3.21 18.54 -16.61
CA GLN A 176 4.04 19.68 -16.99
C GLN A 176 5.44 19.17 -17.32
N THR A 177 5.83 19.22 -18.59
CA THR A 177 7.15 18.70 -19.03
C THR A 177 8.32 19.45 -18.42
N ALA A 178 8.11 20.69 -17.96
CA ALA A 178 9.11 21.50 -17.28
C ALA A 178 9.48 20.94 -15.89
N ASP A 179 8.56 20.24 -15.23
CA ASP A 179 8.76 19.68 -13.90
C ASP A 179 9.44 18.29 -13.95
N LEU A 180 9.53 17.71 -15.14
CA LEU A 180 10.14 16.41 -15.38
C LEU A 180 11.67 16.50 -15.39
N THR A 181 12.31 15.53 -14.75
CA THR A 181 13.74 15.27 -14.91
C THR A 181 14.06 14.89 -16.36
N LYS A 182 15.34 14.97 -16.77
CA LYS A 182 15.75 14.64 -18.13
C LYS A 182 15.35 13.20 -18.54
N ALA A 183 15.53 12.23 -17.66
CA ALA A 183 15.14 10.84 -17.88
C ALA A 183 13.61 10.68 -18.03
N GLU A 184 12.84 11.41 -17.21
CA GLU A 184 11.37 11.43 -17.31
C GLU A 184 10.90 12.07 -18.62
N GLN A 185 11.53 13.16 -19.07
CA GLN A 185 11.20 13.80 -20.35
C GLN A 185 11.44 12.86 -21.54
N ASP A 186 12.55 12.12 -21.54
CA ASP A 186 12.91 11.21 -22.63
C ASP A 186 11.90 10.05 -22.75
N VAL A 187 11.49 9.46 -21.63
CA VAL A 187 10.44 8.43 -21.64
C VAL A 187 9.06 9.01 -21.95
N TRP A 188 8.73 10.18 -21.40
CA TRP A 188 7.45 10.86 -21.64
C TRP A 188 7.26 11.17 -23.12
N LYS A 189 8.28 11.74 -23.78
CA LYS A 189 8.26 12.05 -25.22
C LYS A 189 7.98 10.80 -26.06
N THR A 190 8.56 9.67 -25.68
CA THR A 190 8.40 8.39 -26.40
C THR A 190 7.02 7.78 -26.18
N LYS A 191 6.47 7.89 -24.98
CA LYS A 191 5.27 7.14 -24.56
C LYS A 191 3.96 7.93 -24.65
N THR A 192 3.99 9.26 -24.59
CA THR A 192 2.77 10.10 -24.51
C THR A 192 1.77 9.82 -25.63
N THR A 193 2.23 9.69 -26.88
CA THR A 193 1.35 9.42 -28.02
C THR A 193 0.61 8.09 -27.87
N SER A 194 1.34 7.04 -27.48
CA SER A 194 0.80 5.70 -27.26
C SER A 194 -0.16 5.65 -26.05
N LEU A 195 0.22 6.31 -24.95
CA LEU A 195 -0.64 6.47 -23.77
C LEU A 195 -1.97 7.13 -24.13
N LYS A 196 -1.94 8.27 -24.83
CA LYS A 196 -3.15 8.99 -25.25
C LYS A 196 -4.04 8.15 -26.18
N ALA A 197 -3.44 7.47 -27.16
CA ALA A 197 -4.18 6.61 -28.09
C ALA A 197 -4.82 5.42 -27.38
N THR A 198 -4.10 4.80 -26.44
CA THR A 198 -4.59 3.64 -25.68
C THR A 198 -5.70 4.04 -24.72
N VAL A 199 -5.55 5.16 -24.01
CA VAL A 199 -6.60 5.68 -23.13
C VAL A 199 -7.86 6.01 -23.92
N LYS A 200 -7.74 6.61 -25.11
CA LYS A 200 -8.89 6.80 -26.01
C LYS A 200 -9.56 5.48 -26.40
N SER A 201 -8.76 4.44 -26.65
CA SER A 201 -9.28 3.11 -26.97
C SER A 201 -10.02 2.47 -25.79
N LEU A 202 -9.55 2.68 -24.56
CA LEU A 202 -10.22 2.22 -23.33
C LEU A 202 -11.58 2.92 -23.11
N GLN A 203 -11.65 4.21 -23.41
CA GLN A 203 -12.89 5.01 -23.32
C GLN A 203 -13.94 4.57 -24.35
N GLN A 204 -13.50 4.25 -25.57
CA GLN A 204 -14.36 3.94 -26.71
C GLN A 204 -14.67 2.46 -26.88
N ALA A 205 -14.03 1.59 -26.09
CA ALA A 205 -14.22 0.16 -26.15
C ALA A 205 -15.68 -0.22 -25.86
N LYS A 206 -16.22 -1.10 -26.71
CA LYS A 206 -17.64 -1.52 -26.65
C LYS A 206 -17.93 -2.51 -25.52
N ASP A 207 -16.90 -3.19 -25.03
CA ASP A 207 -17.01 -4.24 -24.03
C ASP A 207 -15.71 -4.39 -23.23
N ILE A 208 -15.80 -5.18 -22.14
CA ILE A 208 -14.68 -5.46 -21.24
C ILE A 208 -13.51 -6.17 -21.93
N SER A 209 -13.75 -6.96 -22.97
CA SER A 209 -12.68 -7.66 -23.71
C SER A 209 -11.83 -6.65 -24.48
N LYS A 210 -12.46 -5.69 -25.16
CA LYS A 210 -11.75 -4.61 -25.85
C LYS A 210 -11.03 -3.68 -24.88
N GLN A 211 -11.59 -3.44 -23.69
CA GLN A 211 -10.88 -2.71 -22.65
C GLN A 211 -9.63 -3.45 -22.17
N ARG A 212 -9.70 -4.78 -22.00
CA ARG A 212 -8.55 -5.61 -21.59
C ARG A 212 -7.45 -5.66 -22.65
N GLU A 213 -7.83 -5.73 -23.94
CA GLU A 213 -6.87 -5.63 -25.05
C GLU A 213 -6.13 -4.28 -25.03
N ALA A 214 -6.86 -3.17 -24.87
CA ALA A 214 -6.25 -1.85 -24.77
C ALA A 214 -5.41 -1.69 -23.48
N PHE A 215 -5.87 -2.23 -22.35
CA PHE A 215 -5.14 -2.19 -21.08
C PHE A 215 -3.77 -2.90 -21.13
N ALA A 216 -3.64 -3.94 -21.98
CA ALA A 216 -2.35 -4.60 -22.17
C ALA A 216 -1.30 -3.65 -22.76
N LEU A 217 -1.69 -2.81 -23.73
CA LEU A 217 -0.81 -1.78 -24.30
C LEU A 217 -0.50 -0.68 -23.27
N LEU A 218 -1.51 -0.27 -22.50
CA LEU A 218 -1.36 0.75 -21.45
C LEU A 218 -0.34 0.30 -20.41
N SER A 219 -0.41 -0.97 -20.00
CA SER A 219 0.44 -1.54 -18.95
C SER A 219 1.91 -1.54 -19.32
N GLU A 220 2.26 -1.81 -20.58
CA GLU A 220 3.64 -1.75 -21.06
C GLU A 220 4.20 -0.31 -21.05
N ASP A 221 3.37 0.66 -21.43
CA ASP A 221 3.76 2.07 -21.42
C ASP A 221 3.91 2.61 -19.99
N VAL A 222 2.97 2.28 -19.09
CA VAL A 222 3.06 2.66 -17.67
C VAL A 222 4.25 1.99 -16.97
N TYR A 223 4.54 0.72 -17.29
CA TYR A 223 5.75 0.07 -16.81
C TYR A 223 7.02 0.79 -17.30
N SER A 224 7.03 1.26 -18.55
CA SER A 224 8.16 2.04 -19.10
C SER A 224 8.38 3.35 -18.33
N LEU A 225 7.31 4.03 -17.93
CA LEU A 225 7.40 5.22 -17.05
C LEU A 225 8.04 4.85 -15.69
N SER A 226 7.60 3.74 -15.10
CA SER A 226 8.04 3.31 -13.76
C SER A 226 9.54 3.02 -13.65
N LYS A 227 10.20 2.70 -14.76
CA LYS A 227 11.66 2.46 -14.80
C LYS A 227 12.48 3.72 -14.54
N ASN A 228 11.94 4.90 -14.86
CA ASN A 228 12.64 6.18 -14.73
C ASN A 228 12.03 7.10 -13.66
N SER A 229 10.83 6.78 -13.18
CA SER A 229 10.14 7.51 -12.13
C SER A 229 9.24 6.55 -11.36
N LYS A 230 9.74 6.04 -10.23
CA LYS A 230 9.05 4.98 -9.47
C LYS A 230 7.77 5.51 -8.80
N PRO A 231 6.70 4.70 -8.73
CA PRO A 231 5.56 5.03 -7.88
C PRO A 231 5.98 5.24 -6.42
N SER A 232 5.21 6.02 -5.67
CA SER A 232 5.49 6.35 -4.26
C SER A 232 5.46 5.14 -3.30
N SER A 233 4.86 4.04 -3.74
CA SER A 233 4.82 2.77 -3.02
C SER A 233 5.45 1.68 -3.88
N SER A 234 5.98 0.62 -3.26
CA SER A 234 6.44 -0.55 -4.01
C SER A 234 5.28 -1.18 -4.79
N VAL A 235 5.60 -1.67 -5.98
CA VAL A 235 4.64 -2.29 -6.89
C VAL A 235 5.22 -3.58 -7.46
N TYR A 236 4.35 -4.49 -7.87
CA TYR A 236 4.71 -5.78 -8.45
C TYR A 236 4.49 -5.75 -9.95
N TYR A 237 5.52 -6.09 -10.71
CA TYR A 237 5.41 -6.35 -12.14
C TYR A 237 4.98 -7.81 -12.33
N GLN A 238 3.76 -8.01 -12.83
CA GLN A 238 3.11 -9.30 -12.94
C GLN A 238 2.82 -9.61 -14.42
N LYS A 239 2.64 -10.90 -14.74
CA LYS A 239 2.35 -11.37 -16.09
C LYS A 239 1.25 -12.42 -16.12
N CYS A 240 0.49 -12.43 -17.21
CA CYS A 240 -0.42 -13.49 -17.59
C CYS A 240 0.12 -14.08 -18.89
N PRO A 241 0.63 -15.33 -18.91
CA PRO A 241 1.22 -15.91 -20.11
C PRO A 241 0.17 -16.29 -21.17
N MET A 242 -1.09 -16.48 -20.77
CA MET A 242 -2.14 -16.99 -21.66
C MET A 242 -2.88 -15.89 -22.44
N PHE A 243 -2.76 -14.62 -22.04
CA PHE A 243 -3.49 -13.54 -22.68
C PHE A 243 -3.09 -13.37 -24.16
N ASN A 244 -4.00 -12.82 -24.96
CA ASN A 244 -3.77 -12.50 -26.38
C ASN A 244 -3.24 -13.68 -27.20
N LYS A 245 -3.95 -14.82 -27.15
CA LYS A 245 -3.60 -16.07 -27.85
C LYS A 245 -2.22 -16.62 -27.44
N GLY A 246 -1.90 -16.56 -26.14
CA GLY A 246 -0.64 -17.08 -25.60
C GLY A 246 0.58 -16.19 -25.83
N LYS A 247 0.41 -14.97 -26.37
CA LYS A 247 1.49 -13.97 -26.44
C LYS A 247 1.83 -13.41 -25.06
N GLY A 248 0.88 -13.49 -24.14
CA GLY A 248 0.96 -12.96 -22.80
C GLY A 248 0.77 -11.44 -22.75
N ALA A 249 0.62 -10.94 -21.53
CA ALA A 249 0.63 -9.51 -21.23
C ALA A 249 1.04 -9.29 -19.77
N THR A 250 1.56 -8.10 -19.49
CA THR A 250 2.10 -7.74 -18.17
C THR A 250 1.30 -6.60 -17.56
N TRP A 251 1.40 -6.40 -16.25
CA TRP A 251 0.79 -5.26 -15.56
C TRP A 251 1.55 -4.92 -14.28
N LEU A 252 1.37 -3.70 -13.79
CA LEU A 252 1.80 -3.32 -12.44
C LEU A 252 0.66 -3.54 -11.45
N SER A 253 0.97 -4.06 -10.27
CA SER A 253 0.02 -4.28 -9.18
C SER A 253 0.52 -3.66 -7.89
N ARG A 254 -0.39 -3.13 -7.07
CA ARG A 254 -0.08 -2.74 -5.67
C ARG A 254 -0.03 -3.92 -4.72
N HIS A 255 -0.44 -5.10 -5.19
CA HIS A 255 -0.57 -6.32 -4.40
C HIS A 255 0.29 -7.41 -4.99
N LYS A 256 0.95 -8.19 -4.13
CA LYS A 256 1.74 -9.34 -4.56
C LYS A 256 0.84 -10.43 -5.12
N GLU A 257 -0.36 -10.59 -4.55
CA GLU A 257 -1.35 -11.55 -5.03
C GLU A 257 -1.72 -11.25 -6.48
N ILE A 258 -1.84 -12.32 -7.27
CA ILE A 258 -2.28 -12.21 -8.65
C ILE A 258 -3.77 -11.93 -8.65
N LYS A 259 -4.13 -10.75 -9.15
CA LYS A 259 -5.49 -10.39 -9.54
C LYS A 259 -5.47 -10.00 -11.01
N ASN A 260 -5.69 -11.00 -11.86
CA ASN A 260 -5.49 -10.91 -13.29
C ASN A 260 -6.52 -9.97 -13.94
N PRO A 261 -6.11 -8.78 -14.43
CA PRO A 261 -7.03 -7.81 -15.04
C PRO A 261 -7.55 -8.27 -16.40
N TYR A 262 -6.88 -9.23 -17.05
CA TYR A 262 -7.19 -9.71 -18.39
C TYR A 262 -8.28 -10.77 -18.45
N TYR A 263 -8.49 -11.49 -17.35
CA TYR A 263 -9.52 -12.53 -17.26
C TYR A 263 -10.53 -12.29 -16.12
N GLY A 264 -10.22 -11.39 -15.18
CA GLY A 264 -11.08 -11.13 -14.02
C GLY A 264 -11.40 -12.41 -13.26
N ALA A 265 -12.64 -12.58 -12.82
CA ALA A 265 -13.09 -13.76 -12.07
C ALA A 265 -12.81 -15.11 -12.79
N GLN A 266 -12.76 -15.14 -14.13
CA GLN A 266 -12.57 -16.39 -14.87
C GLN A 266 -11.20 -17.04 -14.63
N MET A 267 -10.17 -16.23 -14.42
CA MET A 267 -8.81 -16.70 -14.15
C MET A 267 -8.10 -15.74 -13.19
N LEU A 268 -8.77 -15.41 -12.07
CA LEU A 268 -8.37 -14.32 -11.18
C LEU A 268 -6.93 -14.47 -10.68
N THR A 269 -6.53 -15.70 -10.35
CA THR A 269 -5.20 -16.03 -9.83
C THR A 269 -4.21 -16.48 -10.92
N CYS A 270 -4.62 -16.49 -12.20
CA CYS A 270 -3.75 -16.92 -13.29
C CYS A 270 -2.71 -15.83 -13.60
N GLY A 271 -1.45 -16.15 -13.38
CA GLY A 271 -0.33 -15.27 -13.68
C GLY A 271 0.84 -15.53 -12.74
N SER A 272 1.89 -14.73 -12.84
CA SER A 272 3.01 -14.77 -11.92
C SER A 272 3.66 -13.40 -11.77
N THR A 273 4.27 -13.17 -10.61
CA THR A 273 5.10 -12.00 -10.36
C THR A 273 6.46 -12.19 -11.02
N ILE A 274 6.85 -11.24 -11.87
CA ILE A 274 8.18 -11.17 -12.47
C ILE A 274 9.16 -10.56 -11.48
N GLN A 275 8.83 -9.42 -10.90
CA GLN A 275 9.67 -8.70 -9.93
C GLN A 275 8.87 -7.70 -9.09
N ALA A 276 9.42 -7.28 -7.96
CA ALA A 276 8.98 -6.09 -7.22
C ALA A 276 9.83 -4.88 -7.64
N LEU A 277 9.24 -3.69 -7.67
CA LEU A 277 9.85 -2.42 -8.11
C LEU A 277 9.96 -1.39 -6.98
#